data_AF-A0A933F6E4-F1
#
_entry.id   AF-A0A933F6E4-F1
#
_cell.length_a   1.000
_cell.length_b   1.000
_cell.length_c   1.000
_cell.angle_alpha   90.00
_cell.angle_beta   90.00
_cell.angle_gamma   90.00
#
_symmetry.space_group_name_H-M   'P 1'
#
loop_
_entity.id
_entity.type
_entity.pdbx_description
1 polymer ?
#
loop_
_entity_poly.entity_id
_entity_poly.type
_entity_poly.pdbx_seq_one_letter_code
_entity_poly.pdbx_strand_id
1 'polypeptide(L)'
;MIQNKRQKLWIDTQAQLIWLAIVLVLVAASLATAYLSIARGLEQMSFQTGRIFFSIDDALHAIQRPFLVASAVVLSAAAFLSILWSHRVIGPLMVLTAGIRRIRSGYLDGEWRARKSDLLSGTVRDLTEMQTALRKAADEDRRRLAQAQKELEALGEDLRKAKAPARAGERVKKIQEQLGEIGGFFKQ
;
A
#
# COMPACT_ATOMS: atom_id res chain seq x y z
N MET A 1 -23.86 5.39 -20.55
CA MET A 1 -24.17 5.85 -19.17
C MET A 1 -23.00 5.43 -18.26
N ILE A 2 -22.02 6.31 -18.08
CA ILE A 2 -20.80 6.01 -17.32
C ILE A 2 -21.12 6.28 -15.84
N GLN A 3 -21.41 5.23 -15.08
CA GLN A 3 -21.49 5.34 -13.63
C GLN A 3 -20.08 5.60 -13.10
N ASN A 4 -19.77 6.88 -12.87
CA ASN A 4 -18.65 7.30 -12.03
C ASN A 4 -18.89 6.80 -10.60
N LYS A 5 -18.59 5.52 -10.35
CA LYS A 5 -18.35 5.00 -9.01
C LYS A 5 -17.09 5.70 -8.52
N ARG A 6 -17.28 6.85 -7.85
CA ARG A 6 -16.24 7.47 -7.04
C ARG A 6 -15.64 6.36 -6.19
N GLN A 7 -14.41 5.96 -6.50
CA GLN A 7 -13.62 5.10 -5.66
C GLN A 7 -13.51 5.86 -4.33
N LYS A 8 -14.39 5.53 -3.37
CA LYS A 8 -14.19 5.90 -1.98
C LYS A 8 -12.78 5.41 -1.69
N LEU A 9 -11.83 6.31 -1.46
CA LEU A 9 -10.58 5.94 -0.81
C LEU A 9 -11.03 5.26 0.48
N TRP A 10 -11.00 3.93 0.50
CA TRP A 10 -11.22 3.13 1.70
C TRP A 10 -9.98 3.33 2.57
N ILE A 11 -9.84 4.54 3.12
CA ILE A 11 -9.00 4.70 4.28
C ILE A 11 -9.76 3.96 5.37
N ASP A 12 -9.14 2.91 5.89
CA ASP A 12 -9.72 2.07 6.93
C ASP A 12 -10.17 2.97 8.09
N THR A 13 -11.48 3.10 8.25
CA THR A 13 -12.11 3.96 9.26
C THR A 13 -11.62 3.59 10.67
N GLN A 14 -11.29 2.31 10.90
CA GLN A 14 -10.74 1.86 12.17
C GLN A 14 -9.35 2.42 12.40
N ALA A 15 -8.48 2.38 11.38
CA ALA A 15 -7.15 2.97 11.47
C ALA A 15 -7.23 4.48 11.70
N GLN A 16 -8.13 5.20 11.01
CA GLN A 16 -8.34 6.63 11.22
C GLN A 16 -8.80 6.95 12.66
N LEU A 17 -9.73 6.18 13.21
CA LEU A 17 -10.21 6.37 14.58
C LEU A 17 -9.11 6.11 15.61
N ILE A 18 -8.28 5.07 15.40
CA ILE A 18 -7.13 4.80 16.28
C ILE A 18 -6.14 5.97 16.22
N TRP A 19 -5.84 6.50 15.03
CA TRP A 19 -4.94 7.64 14.89
C TRP A 19 -5.50 8.91 15.51
N LEU A 20 -6.78 9.21 15.29
CA LEU A 20 -7.48 10.32 15.92
C LEU A 20 -7.40 10.22 17.44
N ALA A 21 -7.65 9.03 17.99
CA ALA A 21 -7.55 8.78 19.43
C ALA A 21 -6.13 9.01 19.96
N ILE A 22 -5.10 8.53 19.27
CA ILE A 22 -3.70 8.75 19.68
C ILE A 22 -3.36 10.23 19.66
N VAL A 23 -3.73 10.97 18.61
CA VAL A 23 -3.48 12.41 18.51
C VAL A 23 -4.24 13.16 19.61
N LEU A 24 -5.51 12.83 19.86
CA LEU A 24 -6.29 13.42 20.95
C LEU A 24 -5.66 13.18 22.31
N VAL A 25 -5.17 11.97 22.58
CA VAL A 25 -4.47 11.63 23.83
C VAL A 25 -3.19 12.44 23.97
N LEU A 26 -2.40 12.58 22.89
CA LEU A 26 -1.17 13.38 22.92
C LEU A 26 -1.44 14.87 23.15
N VAL A 27 -2.45 15.43 22.49
CA VAL A 27 -2.87 16.82 22.69
C VAL A 27 -3.38 17.02 24.13
N ALA A 28 -4.23 16.12 24.63
CA ALA A 28 -4.73 16.17 26.00
C ALA A 28 -3.59 16.08 27.03
N ALA A 29 -2.62 15.19 26.83
CA ALA A 29 -1.44 15.08 27.68
C ALA A 29 -0.57 16.35 27.64
N SER A 30 -0.39 16.96 26.47
CA SER A 30 0.33 18.23 26.33
C SER A 30 -0.39 19.38 27.04
N LEU A 31 -1.71 19.47 26.95
CA LEU A 31 -2.50 20.49 27.63
C LEU A 31 -2.48 20.28 29.15
N ALA A 32 -2.62 19.02 29.61
CA ALA A 32 -2.57 18.69 31.02
C ALA A 32 -1.20 19.01 31.65
N THR A 33 -0.10 18.70 30.95
CA THR A 33 1.25 19.03 31.42
C THR A 33 1.51 20.53 31.46
N ALA A 34 1.04 21.28 30.46
CA ALA A 34 1.08 22.75 30.48
C ALA A 34 0.28 23.33 31.65
N TYR A 35 -0.96 22.88 31.83
CA TYR A 35 -1.84 23.32 32.93
C TYR A 35 -1.23 23.03 34.30
N LEU A 36 -0.81 21.80 34.56
CA LEU A 36 -0.21 21.40 35.85
C LEU A 36 1.05 22.21 36.15
N SER A 37 1.82 22.54 35.13
CA SER A 37 3.03 23.32 35.32
C SER A 37 2.73 24.79 35.62
N ILE A 38 1.75 25.40 34.95
CA ILE A 38 1.30 26.76 35.25
C ILE A 38 0.73 26.79 36.68
N ALA A 39 -0.12 25.83 37.05
CA ALA A 39 -0.70 25.75 38.38
C ALA A 39 0.37 25.63 39.47
N ARG A 40 1.37 24.76 39.30
CA ARG A 40 2.51 24.64 40.22
C ARG A 40 3.38 25.89 40.27
N GLY A 41 3.60 26.55 39.13
CA GLY A 41 4.32 27.82 39.08
C GLY A 41 3.60 28.92 39.88
N LEU A 42 2.27 29.03 39.73
CA LEU A 42 1.44 29.97 40.48
C LEU A 42 1.42 29.66 41.99
N GLU A 43 1.36 28.39 42.38
CA GLU A 43 1.41 27.97 43.77
C GLU A 43 2.78 28.28 44.40
N GLN A 44 3.88 28.00 43.71
CA GLN A 44 5.22 28.36 44.20
C GLN A 44 5.38 29.88 44.34
N MET A 45 4.85 30.65 43.39
CA MET A 45 4.82 32.10 43.47
C MET A 45 4.01 32.57 44.68
N SER A 46 2.82 32.02 44.93
CA SER A 46 1.96 32.45 46.04
C SER A 46 2.60 32.23 47.42
N PHE A 47 3.37 31.15 47.60
CA PHE A 47 4.16 30.91 48.81
C PHE A 47 5.35 31.87 48.98
N GLN A 48 5.87 32.45 47.90
CA GLN A 48 6.99 33.41 47.93
C GLN A 48 6.56 34.89 48.01
N THR A 49 5.26 35.20 47.83
CA THR A 49 4.68 36.56 47.83
C THR A 49 4.62 37.24 49.22
N GLY A 50 5.64 37.06 50.05
CA GLY A 50 5.97 38.02 51.10
C GLY A 50 6.67 39.28 50.57
N ARG A 51 6.97 39.36 49.26
CA ARG A 51 7.69 40.49 48.63
C ARG A 51 6.95 41.00 47.39
N ILE A 52 6.68 42.30 47.36
CA ILE A 52 5.68 43.00 46.52
C ILE A 52 6.20 43.38 45.10
N PHE A 53 7.39 42.94 44.69
CA PHE A 53 7.91 43.26 43.35
C PHE A 53 8.09 41.99 42.53
N PHE A 54 7.08 41.67 41.72
CA PHE A 54 7.20 40.67 40.66
C PHE A 54 7.88 41.31 39.46
N SER A 55 9.07 40.83 39.08
CA SER A 55 9.65 41.18 37.80
C SER A 55 8.95 40.39 36.70
N ILE A 56 8.76 41.01 35.52
CA ILE A 56 8.17 40.33 34.35
C ILE A 56 9.03 39.12 33.95
N ASP A 57 10.33 39.17 34.24
CA ASP A 57 11.28 38.09 33.94
C ASP A 57 11.00 36.82 34.73
N ASP A 58 10.57 36.94 36.00
CA ASP A 58 10.22 35.79 36.85
C ASP A 58 8.97 35.07 36.31
N ALA A 59 7.97 35.83 35.86
CA ALA A 59 6.77 35.29 35.23
C ALA A 59 7.09 34.60 33.89
N LEU A 60 7.96 35.20 33.08
CA LEU A 60 8.43 34.59 31.83
C LEU A 60 9.18 33.29 32.11
N HIS A 61 10.06 33.24 33.10
CA HIS A 61 10.80 32.03 33.46
C HIS A 61 9.89 30.91 33.97
N ALA A 62 8.85 31.26 34.74
CA ALA A 62 7.84 30.32 35.22
C ALA A 62 7.03 29.67 34.07
N ILE A 63 6.82 30.38 32.96
CA ILE A 63 6.10 29.88 31.78
C ILE A 63 7.04 29.17 30.80
N GLN A 64 8.26 29.65 30.61
CA GLN A 64 9.20 29.12 29.61
C GLN A 64 9.59 27.67 29.89
N ARG A 65 9.96 27.34 31.13
CA ARG A 65 10.37 25.97 31.49
C ARG A 65 9.31 24.92 31.13
N PRO A 66 8.04 25.05 31.55
CA PRO A 66 7.05 24.04 31.21
C PRO A 66 6.64 24.05 29.75
N PHE A 67 6.68 25.21 29.09
CA PHE A 67 6.47 25.26 27.65
C PHE A 67 7.54 24.45 26.90
N LEU A 68 8.81 24.56 27.30
CA LEU A 68 9.91 23.79 26.74
C LEU A 68 9.75 22.29 26.99
N VAL A 69 9.36 21.89 28.21
CA VAL A 69 9.10 20.49 28.55
C VAL A 69 7.94 19.93 27.72
N ALA A 70 6.81 20.65 27.64
CA ALA A 70 5.66 20.25 26.83
C ALA A 70 6.04 20.11 25.34
N SER A 71 6.78 21.09 24.81
CA SER A 71 7.29 21.06 23.44
C SER A 71 8.21 19.86 23.18
N ALA A 72 9.12 19.55 24.11
CA ALA A 72 10.01 18.40 24.00
C ALA A 72 9.24 17.07 24.02
N VAL A 73 8.20 16.96 24.85
CA VAL A 73 7.32 15.77 24.90
C VAL A 73 6.56 15.61 23.59
N VAL A 74 5.98 16.68 23.05
CA VAL A 74 5.24 16.65 21.78
C VAL A 74 6.16 16.28 20.61
N LEU A 75 7.36 16.87 20.53
CA LEU A 75 8.34 16.52 19.50
C LEU A 75 8.78 15.06 19.59
N SER A 76 9.02 14.57 20.81
CA SER A 76 9.40 13.16 21.04
C SER A 76 8.30 12.22 20.60
N ALA A 77 7.04 12.52 20.95
CA ALA A 77 5.89 11.75 20.53
C ALA A 77 5.71 11.75 19.01
N ALA A 78 5.86 12.92 18.36
CA ALA A 78 5.77 13.05 16.91
C ALA A 78 6.88 12.26 16.18
N ALA A 79 8.11 12.26 16.71
CA ALA A 79 9.21 11.47 16.18
C ALA A 79 8.91 9.97 16.29
N PHE A 80 8.43 9.51 17.45
CA PHE A 80 8.02 8.12 17.67
C PHE A 80 6.91 7.70 16.71
N LEU A 81 5.88 8.55 16.55
CA LEU A 81 4.77 8.31 15.63
C LEU A 81 5.25 8.17 14.19
N SER A 82 6.16 9.05 13.77
CA SER A 82 6.73 9.06 12.42
C SER A 82 7.52 7.79 12.14
N ILE A 83 8.30 7.29 13.11
CA ILE A 83 9.04 6.03 13.00
C ILE A 83 8.09 4.84 12.87
N LEU A 84 7.07 4.76 13.74
CA LEU A 84 6.07 3.70 13.70
C LEU A 84 5.29 3.70 12.38
N TRP A 85 4.92 4.88 11.89
CA TRP A 85 4.21 5.05 10.62
C TRP A 85 5.10 4.65 9.44
N SER A 86 6.36 5.07 9.45
CA SER A 86 7.36 4.68 8.44
C SER A 86 7.46 3.16 8.33
N HIS A 87 7.59 2.44 9.43
CA HIS A 87 7.68 0.97 9.39
C HIS A 87 6.40 0.28 8.90
N ARG A 88 5.22 0.78 9.31
CA ARG A 88 3.93 0.20 8.91
C ARG A 88 3.51 0.50 7.47
N VAL A 89 4.05 1.56 6.86
CA VAL A 89 3.66 2.00 5.52
C VAL A 89 4.76 1.73 4.49
N ILE A 90 6.01 2.12 4.78
CA ILE A 90 7.11 2.01 3.82
C ILE A 90 7.46 0.54 3.55
N GLY A 91 7.48 -0.31 4.57
CA GLY A 91 7.79 -1.74 4.42
C GLY A 91 6.85 -2.42 3.40
N PRO A 92 5.53 -2.38 3.61
CA PRO A 92 4.57 -2.95 2.66
C PRO A 92 4.61 -2.28 1.29
N LEU A 93 4.81 -0.96 1.20
CA LEU A 93 5.00 -0.26 -0.08
C LEU A 93 6.21 -0.78 -0.86
N MET A 94 7.30 -1.08 -0.18
CA MET A 94 8.48 -1.66 -0.82
C MET A 94 8.21 -3.07 -1.37
N VAL A 95 7.45 -3.88 -0.64
CA VAL A 95 7.01 -5.20 -1.11
C VAL A 95 6.11 -5.06 -2.35
N LEU A 96 5.15 -4.13 -2.32
CA LEU A 96 4.27 -3.85 -3.45
C LEU A 96 5.03 -3.39 -4.70
N THR A 97 5.94 -2.43 -4.55
CA THR A 97 6.73 -1.91 -5.67
C THR A 97 7.66 -2.97 -6.27
N ALA A 98 8.29 -3.80 -5.43
CA ALA A 98 9.08 -4.93 -5.88
C ALA A 98 8.23 -5.96 -6.63
N GLY A 99 7.04 -6.26 -6.11
CA GLY A 99 6.08 -7.17 -6.74
C GLY A 99 5.61 -6.67 -8.12
N ILE A 100 5.21 -5.40 -8.21
CA ILE A 100 4.81 -4.78 -9.48
C ILE A 100 5.95 -4.81 -10.49
N ARG A 101 7.19 -4.54 -10.06
CA ARG A 101 8.37 -4.65 -10.94
C ARG A 101 8.56 -6.08 -11.46
N ARG A 102 8.37 -7.10 -10.62
CA ARG A 102 8.45 -8.51 -11.04
C ARG A 102 7.39 -8.87 -12.08
N ILE A 103 6.13 -8.48 -11.85
CA ILE A 103 5.04 -8.66 -12.81
C ILE A 103 5.38 -7.96 -14.14
N ARG A 104 5.87 -6.72 -14.08
CA ARG A 104 6.29 -5.97 -15.28
C ARG A 104 7.37 -6.70 -16.09
N SER A 105 8.29 -7.39 -15.43
CA SER A 105 9.31 -8.22 -16.09
C SER A 105 8.83 -9.61 -16.53
N GLY A 106 7.53 -9.92 -16.40
CA GLY A 106 6.96 -11.21 -16.79
C GLY A 106 7.20 -12.33 -15.77
N TYR A 107 7.80 -12.05 -14.62
CA TYR A 107 7.95 -13.02 -13.53
C TYR A 107 6.65 -13.06 -12.72
N LEU A 108 5.81 -14.05 -13.05
CA LEU A 108 4.51 -14.28 -12.39
C LEU A 108 4.59 -15.34 -11.27
N ASP A 109 5.79 -15.83 -10.95
CA ASP A 109 5.99 -16.83 -9.90
C ASP A 109 6.33 -16.21 -8.54
N GLY A 110 5.85 -16.86 -7.48
CA GLY A 110 6.10 -16.50 -6.08
C GLY A 110 4.91 -15.83 -5.40
N GLU A 111 4.80 -16.07 -4.09
CA GLU A 111 3.78 -15.47 -3.23
C GLU A 111 4.24 -14.12 -2.68
N TRP A 112 3.34 -13.14 -2.64
CA TRP A 112 3.61 -11.89 -1.94
C TRP A 112 3.19 -12.07 -0.48
N ARG A 113 4.11 -11.85 0.44
CA ARG A 113 3.85 -11.98 1.87
C ARG A 113 3.95 -10.61 2.52
N ALA A 114 2.81 -10.09 2.94
CA ALA A 114 2.73 -8.98 3.89
C ALA A 114 2.30 -9.51 5.27
N ARG A 115 2.67 -8.80 6.34
CA ARG A 115 2.21 -9.18 7.67
C ARG A 115 0.73 -8.84 7.77
N LYS A 116 -0.06 -9.68 8.45
CA LYS A 116 -1.51 -9.43 8.65
C LYS A 116 -1.80 -8.08 9.31
N SER A 117 -0.90 -7.60 10.16
CA SER A 117 -1.02 -6.33 10.87
C SER A 117 -0.66 -5.09 10.03
N ASP A 118 -0.20 -5.26 8.79
CA ASP A 118 0.19 -4.14 7.94
C ASP A 118 -1.04 -3.50 7.31
N LEU A 119 -1.03 -2.16 7.21
CA LEU A 119 -2.15 -1.37 6.67
C LEU A 119 -2.49 -1.74 5.21
N LEU A 120 -1.52 -2.28 4.46
CA LEU A 120 -1.65 -2.63 3.05
C LEU A 120 -1.79 -4.14 2.82
N SER A 121 -2.06 -4.92 3.86
CA SER A 121 -2.16 -6.37 3.77
C SER A 121 -3.30 -6.82 2.84
N GLY A 122 -4.44 -6.10 2.85
CA GLY A 122 -5.53 -6.29 1.89
C GLY A 122 -5.07 -6.07 0.45
N THR A 123 -4.41 -4.95 0.17
CA THR A 123 -3.88 -4.63 -1.18
C THR A 123 -2.89 -5.68 -1.67
N VAL A 124 -2.02 -6.20 -0.79
CA VAL A 124 -1.07 -7.26 -1.14
C VAL A 124 -1.79 -8.56 -1.47
N ARG A 125 -2.86 -8.90 -0.76
CA ARG A 125 -3.71 -10.06 -1.07
C ARG A 125 -4.37 -9.90 -2.44
N ASP A 126 -5.01 -8.76 -2.68
CA ASP A 126 -5.70 -8.50 -3.95
C ASP A 126 -4.72 -8.56 -5.15
N LEU A 127 -3.48 -8.08 -4.98
CA LEU A 127 -2.44 -8.21 -5.99
C LEU A 127 -1.92 -9.63 -6.17
N THR A 128 -1.89 -10.43 -5.10
CA THR A 128 -1.55 -11.86 -5.18
C THR A 128 -2.63 -12.62 -5.96
N GLU A 129 -3.89 -12.30 -5.74
CA GLU A 129 -5.01 -12.85 -6.51
C GLU A 129 -4.92 -12.45 -7.99
N MET A 130 -4.63 -11.18 -8.27
CA MET A 130 -4.38 -10.68 -9.63
C MET A 130 -3.21 -11.39 -10.31
N GLN A 131 -2.07 -11.55 -9.63
CA GLN A 131 -0.91 -12.27 -10.15
C GLN A 131 -1.26 -13.74 -10.44
N THR A 132 -2.03 -14.38 -9.56
CA THR A 132 -2.48 -15.76 -9.75
C THR A 132 -3.38 -15.90 -10.97
N ALA A 133 -4.30 -14.94 -11.17
CA ALA A 133 -5.15 -14.91 -12.36
C ALA A 133 -4.33 -14.69 -13.65
N LEU A 134 -3.38 -13.75 -13.63
CA LEU A 134 -2.46 -13.50 -14.74
C LEU A 134 -1.62 -14.74 -15.07
N ARG A 135 -1.10 -15.44 -14.06
CA ARG A 135 -0.34 -16.67 -14.26
C ARG A 135 -1.19 -17.76 -14.90
N LYS A 136 -2.41 -17.97 -14.42
CA LYS A 136 -3.35 -18.94 -15.01
C LYS A 136 -3.64 -18.62 -16.48
N ALA A 137 -3.89 -17.35 -16.80
CA ALA A 137 -4.11 -16.92 -18.18
C ALA A 137 -2.87 -17.19 -19.05
N ALA A 138 -1.67 -16.82 -18.58
CA ALA A 138 -0.43 -17.07 -19.30
C ALA A 138 -0.14 -18.57 -19.51
N ASP A 139 -0.44 -19.42 -18.53
CA ASP A 139 -0.28 -20.87 -18.64
C ASP A 139 -1.29 -21.48 -19.64
N GLU A 140 -2.51 -20.95 -19.69
CA GLU A 140 -3.51 -21.34 -20.68
C GLU A 140 -3.09 -20.96 -22.10
N ASP A 141 -2.63 -19.72 -22.30
CA ASP A 141 -2.12 -19.25 -23.58
C ASP A 141 -0.93 -20.09 -24.06
N ARG A 142 0.01 -20.43 -23.16
CA ARG A 142 1.13 -21.33 -23.48
C ARG A 142 0.66 -22.70 -23.94
N ARG A 143 -0.39 -23.26 -23.32
CA ARG A 143 -0.97 -24.55 -23.73
C ARG A 143 -1.61 -24.46 -25.12
N ARG A 144 -2.38 -23.38 -25.38
CA ARG A 144 -3.00 -23.14 -26.69
C ARG A 144 -1.94 -22.98 -27.78
N LEU A 145 -0.87 -22.22 -27.52
CA LEU A 145 0.27 -22.08 -28.45
C LEU A 145 0.96 -23.41 -28.71
N ALA A 146 1.22 -24.22 -27.67
CA ALA A 146 1.83 -25.54 -27.84
C ALA A 146 0.93 -26.50 -28.65
N GLN A 147 -0.39 -26.41 -28.49
CA GLN A 147 -1.34 -27.19 -29.29
C GLN A 147 -1.33 -26.73 -30.76
N ALA A 148 -1.41 -25.41 -31.01
CA ALA A 148 -1.35 -24.85 -32.35
C ALA A 148 -0.04 -25.22 -33.07
N GLN A 149 1.09 -25.21 -32.36
CA GLN A 149 2.38 -25.67 -32.90
C GLN A 149 2.32 -27.14 -33.32
N LYS A 150 1.81 -28.04 -32.48
CA LYS A 150 1.65 -29.46 -32.83
C LYS A 150 0.73 -29.67 -34.02
N GLU A 151 -0.36 -28.91 -34.12
CA GLU A 151 -1.30 -28.98 -35.24
C GLU A 151 -0.65 -28.52 -36.56
N LEU A 152 0.21 -27.49 -36.51
CA LEU A 152 1.01 -27.02 -37.64
C LEU A 152 2.06 -28.05 -38.07
N GLU A 153 2.77 -28.66 -37.12
CA GLU A 153 3.77 -29.71 -37.39
C GLU A 153 3.12 -30.92 -38.07
N ALA A 154 1.97 -31.38 -37.55
CA ALA A 154 1.21 -32.48 -38.14
C ALA A 154 0.71 -32.14 -39.56
N LEU A 155 0.22 -30.92 -39.77
CA LEU A 155 -0.18 -30.46 -41.09
C LEU A 155 1.01 -30.42 -42.07
N GLY A 156 2.18 -29.96 -41.62
CA GLY A 156 3.40 -29.96 -42.40
C GLY A 156 3.83 -31.36 -42.83
N GLU A 157 3.69 -32.36 -41.95
CA GLU A 157 3.93 -33.75 -42.31
C GLU A 157 2.91 -34.30 -43.33
N ASP A 158 1.62 -34.02 -43.15
CA ASP A 158 0.56 -34.46 -44.06
C ASP A 158 0.78 -33.94 -45.48
N LEU A 159 1.15 -32.66 -45.59
CA LEU A 159 1.50 -32.00 -46.86
C LEU A 159 2.74 -32.62 -47.51
N ARG A 160 3.79 -32.92 -46.74
CA ARG A 160 5.00 -33.60 -47.25
C ARG A 160 4.70 -35.02 -47.74
N LYS A 161 3.79 -35.74 -47.09
CA LYS A 161 3.39 -37.11 -47.44
C LYS A 161 2.39 -37.17 -48.61
N ALA A 162 2.12 -36.04 -49.29
CA ALA A 162 1.14 -35.89 -50.37
C ALA A 162 -0.28 -36.37 -50.02
N LYS A 163 -0.58 -36.54 -48.72
CA LYS A 163 -1.91 -36.92 -48.22
C LYS A 163 -2.75 -35.66 -48.01
N ALA A 164 -3.37 -35.23 -49.11
CA ALA A 164 -4.52 -34.31 -49.19
C ALA A 164 -4.29 -32.79 -49.02
N PRO A 165 -4.36 -32.01 -50.12
CA PRO A 165 -4.46 -30.53 -50.07
C PRO A 165 -5.88 -30.00 -49.78
N ALA A 166 -6.93 -30.82 -49.88
CA ALA A 166 -8.33 -30.33 -49.84
C ALA A 166 -8.80 -29.80 -48.47
N ARG A 167 -8.22 -30.25 -47.35
CA ARG A 167 -8.57 -29.81 -45.98
C ARG A 167 -7.49 -28.97 -45.31
N ALA A 168 -6.37 -28.72 -45.99
CA ALA A 168 -5.24 -27.99 -45.43
C ALA A 168 -5.62 -26.52 -45.16
N GLY A 169 -6.36 -25.89 -46.09
CA GLY A 169 -6.82 -24.51 -45.94
C GLY A 169 -7.73 -24.30 -44.72
N GLU A 170 -8.66 -25.23 -44.45
CA GLU A 170 -9.53 -25.17 -43.27
C GLU A 170 -8.74 -25.30 -41.96
N ARG A 171 -7.76 -26.21 -41.90
CA ARG A 171 -6.90 -26.36 -40.73
C ARG A 171 -6.04 -25.13 -40.47
N VAL A 172 -5.44 -24.55 -41.52
CA VAL A 172 -4.68 -23.29 -41.39
C VAL A 172 -5.57 -22.16 -40.90
N LYS A 173 -6.78 -22.02 -41.46
CA LYS A 173 -7.73 -20.99 -41.04
C LYS A 173 -8.10 -21.14 -39.56
N LYS A 174 -8.37 -22.37 -39.11
CA LYS A 174 -8.68 -22.66 -37.70
C LYS A 174 -7.51 -22.32 -36.77
N ILE A 175 -6.28 -22.63 -37.16
CA ILE A 175 -5.07 -22.28 -36.38
C ILE A 175 -4.88 -20.75 -36.35
N GLN A 176 -5.12 -20.06 -37.47
CA GLN A 176 -5.08 -18.60 -37.51
C GLN A 176 -6.14 -17.95 -36.62
N GLU A 177 -7.35 -18.51 -36.56
CA GLU A 177 -8.41 -18.06 -35.65
C GLU A 177 -7.98 -18.26 -34.18
N GLN A 178 -7.46 -19.45 -33.82
CA GLN A 178 -6.94 -19.73 -32.48
C GLN A 178 -5.81 -18.79 -32.06
N LEU A 179 -4.85 -18.51 -32.96
CA LEU A 179 -3.76 -17.56 -32.71
C LEU A 179 -4.27 -16.10 -32.65
N GLY A 180 -5.29 -15.78 -33.45
CA GLY A 180 -5.96 -14.49 -33.46
C GLY A 180 -6.68 -14.20 -32.14
N GLU A 181 -7.33 -15.19 -31.54
CA GLU A 181 -7.95 -15.07 -30.21
C GLU A 181 -6.93 -14.77 -29.11
N ILE A 182 -5.76 -15.40 -29.15
CA ILE A 182 -4.66 -15.14 -28.19
C ILE A 182 -4.12 -13.71 -28.36
N GLY A 183 -3.91 -13.26 -29.60
CA GLY A 183 -3.41 -11.91 -29.89
C GLY A 183 -4.44 -10.78 -29.66
N GLY A 184 -5.74 -11.10 -29.74
CA GLY A 184 -6.83 -10.14 -29.60
C GLY A 184 -6.96 -9.56 -28.19
N PHE A 185 -6.55 -10.30 -27.16
CA PHE A 185 -6.63 -9.87 -25.76
C PHE A 185 -5.78 -8.61 -25.45
N PHE A 186 -4.70 -8.36 -26.20
CA PHE A 186 -3.82 -7.21 -25.99
C PHE A 186 -4.15 -5.98 -26.85
N LYS A 187 -5.18 -6.06 -27.72
CA LYS A 187 -5.59 -4.96 -28.61
C LYS A 187 -6.73 -4.08 -28.08
N GLN A 188 -7.26 -4.37 -26.89
CA GLN A 188 -8.26 -3.54 -26.20
C GLN A 188 -7.59 -2.57 -25.23
#